data_AF-A0A970CK55-F1
#
_entry.id   AF-A0A970CK55-F1
#
_cell.length_a   1.000
_cell.length_b   1.000
_cell.length_c   1.000
_cell.angle_alpha   90.00
_cell.angle_beta   90.00
_cell.angle_gamma   90.00
#
_symmetry.space_group_name_H-M   'P 1'
#
loop_
_entity.id
_entity.type
_entity.pdbx_description
1 polymer ?
#
loop_
_entity_poly.entity_id
_entity_poly.type
_entity_poly.pdbx_seq_one_letter_code
_entity_poly.pdbx_strand_id
1 'polypeptide(L)' 'MAYVKGEDRNQVTMFPDSIDDYITEDNPVRIIDAFVQSLDVAKLGFKYGVPNPL' A
#
# COMPACT_ATOMS: atom_id res chain seq x y z
N MET A 1 -26.10 -2.08 -28.69
CA MET A 1 -24.76 -2.72 -28.60
C MET A 1 -23.79 -1.64 -28.12
N ALA A 2 -23.35 -1.70 -26.86
CA ALA A 2 -22.44 -0.70 -26.32
C ALA A 2 -21.02 -1.00 -26.82
N TYR A 3 -20.48 -0.13 -27.67
CA TYR A 3 -19.09 -0.20 -28.09
C TYR A 3 -18.19 0.11 -26.89
N VAL A 4 -17.43 -0.88 -26.42
CA VAL A 4 -16.44 -0.67 -25.36
C VAL A 4 -15.22 -0.03 -26.01
N LYS A 5 -15.10 1.30 -25.87
CA LYS A 5 -13.93 2.06 -26.33
C LYS A 5 -12.78 1.79 -25.35
N GLY A 6 -11.70 1.16 -25.81
CA GLY A 6 -10.49 0.97 -25.03
C GLY A 6 -9.75 2.28 -24.76
N GLU A 7 -8.77 2.26 -23.85
CA GLU A 7 -7.97 3.45 -23.52
C GLU A 7 -7.01 3.85 -24.65
N ASP A 8 -6.68 5.14 -24.74
CA ASP A 8 -5.75 5.67 -25.74
C ASP A 8 -4.33 5.19 -25.45
N ARG A 9 -3.67 4.61 -26.46
CA ARG A 9 -2.29 4.08 -26.35
C ARG A 9 -1.24 5.14 -25.99
N ASN A 10 -1.55 6.42 -26.18
CA ASN A 10 -0.68 7.55 -25.86
C ASN A 10 -1.09 8.24 -24.55
N GLN A 11 -2.11 7.72 -23.84
CA GLN A 11 -2.53 8.24 -22.55
C GLN A 11 -1.43 7.99 -21.54
N VAL A 12 -0.88 9.07 -20.99
CA VAL A 12 0.06 9.00 -19.88
C VAL A 12 -0.74 8.64 -18.63
N THR A 13 -0.59 7.42 -18.12
CA THR A 13 -1.11 7.05 -16.82
C THR A 13 -0.28 7.78 -15.76
N MET A 14 -0.85 8.78 -15.09
CA MET A 14 -0.25 9.30 -13.86
C MET A 14 -0.35 8.21 -12.80
N PHE A 15 0.77 7.55 -12.53
CA PHE A 15 0.92 6.76 -11.33
C PHE A 15 0.92 7.72 -10.13
N PRO A 16 0.30 7.35 -9.01
CA PRO A 16 0.44 8.09 -7.77
C PRO A 16 1.87 7.99 -7.25
N ASP A 17 2.21 8.88 -6.33
CA ASP A 17 3.57 9.02 -5.81
C ASP A 17 3.98 7.81 -4.94
N SER A 18 3.01 7.07 -4.38
CA SER A 18 3.25 5.87 -3.60
C SER A 18 2.21 4.77 -3.84
N ILE A 19 2.57 3.52 -3.50
CA ILE A 19 1.62 2.40 -3.49
C ILE A 19 0.50 2.66 -2.47
N ASP A 20 0.79 3.38 -1.40
CA ASP A 20 -0.17 3.67 -0.33
C ASP A 20 -1.34 4.53 -0.82
N ASP A 21 -1.10 5.38 -1.80
CA ASP A 21 -2.12 6.21 -2.44
C ASP A 21 -3.11 5.39 -3.30
N TYR A 22 -2.76 4.16 -3.67
CA TYR A 22 -3.70 3.22 -4.28
C TYR A 22 -4.61 2.53 -3.26
N ILE A 23 -4.26 2.58 -1.97
CA ILE A 23 -4.94 1.84 -0.91
C ILE A 23 -5.86 2.82 -0.16
N THR A 24 -7.15 2.78 -0.46
CA THR A 24 -8.16 3.59 0.23
C THR A 24 -8.20 3.32 1.73
N GLU A 25 -8.70 4.26 2.52
CA GLU A 25 -8.79 4.12 3.99
C GLU A 25 -9.62 2.90 4.41
N ASP A 26 -10.71 2.61 3.70
CA ASP A 26 -11.58 1.45 3.96
C ASP A 26 -11.07 0.13 3.35
N ASN A 27 -9.85 0.11 2.78
CA ASN A 27 -9.32 -1.10 2.15
C ASN A 27 -8.99 -2.15 3.22
N PRO A 28 -9.48 -3.39 3.10
CA PRO A 28 -9.26 -4.44 4.10
C PRO A 28 -7.77 -4.74 4.34
N VAL A 29 -6.88 -4.47 3.38
CA VAL A 29 -5.43 -4.66 3.51
C VAL A 29 -4.84 -3.79 4.65
N ARG A 30 -5.45 -2.65 4.98
CA ARG A 30 -5.03 -1.78 6.10
C ARG A 30 -5.04 -2.48 7.46
N ILE A 31 -5.75 -3.61 7.60
CA ILE A 31 -5.68 -4.43 8.82
C ILE A 31 -4.28 -4.99 9.08
N ILE A 32 -3.48 -5.19 8.04
CA ILE A 32 -2.10 -5.66 8.16
C ILE A 32 -1.25 -4.60 8.84
N ASP A 33 -1.42 -3.32 8.48
CA ASP A 33 -0.72 -2.20 9.10
C ASP A 33 -1.09 -2.12 10.60
N ALA A 34 -2.38 -2.20 10.91
CA ALA A 34 -2.87 -2.19 12.29
C ALA A 34 -2.33 -3.39 13.11
N PHE A 35 -2.28 -4.58 12.49
CA PHE A 35 -1.71 -5.77 13.12
C PHE A 35 -0.21 -5.59 13.40
N VAL A 36 0.57 -5.16 12.42
CA VAL A 36 2.02 -4.96 12.57
C VAL A 36 2.32 -3.90 13.62
N GLN A 37 1.57 -2.79 13.65
CA GLN A 37 1.70 -1.74 14.66
C GLN A 37 1.38 -2.22 16.08
N SER A 38 0.52 -3.24 16.23
CA SER A 38 0.19 -3.81 17.55
C SER A 38 1.28 -4.73 18.11
N LEU A 39 2.23 -5.18 17.28
CA LEU A 39 3.27 -6.12 17.68
C LEU A 39 4.46 -5.41 18.32
N ASP A 40 4.90 -5.93 19.47
CA ASP A 40 6.19 -5.55 20.05
C ASP A 40 7.32 -6.34 19.39
N VAL A 41 7.76 -5.85 18.24
CA VAL A 41 8.85 -6.45 17.44
C VAL A 41 10.15 -6.63 18.22
N ALA A 42 10.41 -5.78 19.22
CA ALA A 42 11.59 -5.91 20.09
C ALA A 42 11.46 -7.11 21.03
N LYS A 43 10.29 -7.30 21.66
CA LYS A 43 10.03 -8.48 22.52
C LYS A 43 9.98 -9.80 21.75
N LEU A 44 9.60 -9.76 20.48
CA LEU A 44 9.55 -10.93 19.60
C LEU A 44 10.96 -11.41 19.16
N GLY A 45 12.03 -10.68 19.52
CA GLY A 45 13.41 -11.09 19.23
C GLY A 45 13.87 -10.79 17.80
N PHE A 46 13.13 -9.95 17.05
CA PHE A 46 13.55 -9.53 15.73
C PHE A 46 14.73 -8.56 15.82
N LYS A 47 15.90 -8.99 15.29
CA LYS A 47 17.13 -8.18 15.31
C LYS A 47 17.06 -6.90 14.47
N TYR A 48 16.19 -6.87 13.45
CA TYR A 48 16.04 -5.77 12.50
C TYR A 48 14.58 -5.34 12.33
N GLY A 49 13.71 -5.68 13.29
CA GLY A 49 12.28 -5.36 13.20
C GLY A 49 11.94 -3.91 13.54
N VAL A 50 12.88 -3.20 14.16
CA VAL A 50 12.72 -1.78 14.48
C VAL A 50 13.26 -0.97 13.30
N PRO A 51 12.44 -0.11 12.65
CA PRO A 51 12.92 0.76 11.60
C PRO A 51 13.99 1.69 12.16
N ASN A 52 15.11 1.86 11.43
CA ASN A 52 16.14 2.82 11.79
C ASN A 52 15.53 4.23 11.72
N PRO A 53 15.50 5.00 12.83
CA PRO A 53 15.17 6.41 12.73
C PRO A 53 16.26 7.08 11.88
N LEU A 54 15.85 7.73 10.79
CA LEU A 54 16.73 8.56 9.98
C LEU A 54 17.36 9.69 10.81
#